data_AF-A0A0K8QEL8-F1
#
_entry.id   AF-A0A0K8QEL8-F1
#
_cell.length_a   1.000
_cell.length_b   1.000
_cell.length_c   1.000
_cell.angle_alpha   90.00
_cell.angle_beta   90.00
_cell.angle_gamma   90.00
#
_symmetry.space_group_name_H-M   'P 1'
#
loop_
_entity.id
_entity.type
_entity.pdbx_description
1 polymer ?
#
loop_
_entity_poly.entity_id
_entity_poly.type
_entity_poly.pdbx_seq_one_letter_code
_entity_poly.pdbx_strand_id
1 'polypeptide(L)'
;MTTTPTQQLSDAGVSIWLDDLSRERLSSGSLQKLIEEKNVVGVTTNPSIFHAAITAGSDYDAVIAEEAAKGATVEETVFEITTTDVADACDLFAPVAAASNGVDGRVSIEVDPRLAWDTEGTIAEAKHLYKKVNKDNVHIKIPATLEASPPSRQPWPRASAST
;
A
#
# COMPACT_ATOMS: atom_id res chain seq x y z
N MET A 1 -14.52 -18.79 25.24
CA MET A 1 -14.80 -17.45 24.68
C MET A 1 -15.51 -17.66 23.36
N THR A 2 -16.54 -16.87 23.07
CA THR A 2 -17.21 -16.90 21.75
C THR A 2 -16.27 -16.27 20.73
N THR A 3 -15.92 -16.97 19.66
CA THR A 3 -15.07 -16.43 18.59
C THR A 3 -15.84 -15.37 17.80
N THR A 4 -15.17 -14.30 17.37
CA THR A 4 -15.75 -13.28 16.49
C THR A 4 -15.90 -13.82 15.06
N PRO A 5 -16.75 -13.23 14.20
CA PRO A 5 -16.83 -13.63 12.79
C PRO A 5 -15.48 -13.53 12.06
N THR A 6 -14.67 -12.51 12.35
CA THR A 6 -13.32 -12.37 11.77
C THR A 6 -12.39 -13.47 12.26
N GLN A 7 -12.49 -13.88 13.53
CA GLN A 7 -11.74 -15.03 14.05
C GLN A 7 -12.11 -16.32 13.34
N GLN A 8 -13.40 -16.56 13.11
CA GLN A 8 -13.86 -17.76 12.40
C GLN A 8 -13.32 -17.82 10.96
N LEU A 9 -13.23 -16.68 10.26
CA LEU A 9 -12.62 -16.62 8.92
C LEU A 9 -11.11 -16.87 8.95
N SER A 10 -10.39 -16.25 9.89
CA SER A 10 -8.95 -16.47 10.05
C SER A 10 -8.64 -17.93 10.41
N ASP A 11 -9.42 -18.54 11.32
CA ASP A 11 -9.28 -19.95 11.69
C ASP A 11 -9.55 -20.90 10.50
N ALA A 12 -10.39 -20.47 9.55
CA ALA A 12 -10.64 -21.19 8.30
C ALA A 12 -9.55 -20.97 7.23
N GLY A 13 -8.50 -20.19 7.53
CA GLY A 13 -7.39 -19.90 6.61
C GLY A 13 -7.64 -18.75 5.65
N VAL A 14 -8.62 -17.87 5.92
CA VAL A 14 -8.90 -16.68 5.10
C VAL A 14 -8.15 -15.46 5.66
N SER A 15 -7.28 -14.87 4.84
CA SER A 15 -6.62 -13.60 5.14
C SER A 15 -7.61 -12.43 5.00
N ILE A 16 -7.73 -11.62 6.05
CA ILE A 16 -8.61 -10.45 6.07
C ILE A 16 -7.78 -9.19 5.83
N TRP A 17 -8.05 -8.48 4.75
CA TRP A 17 -7.36 -7.23 4.42
C TRP A 17 -8.32 -6.06 4.56
N LEU A 18 -7.80 -4.92 5.01
CA LEU A 18 -8.55 -3.66 5.07
C LEU A 18 -8.40 -2.91 3.74
N ASP A 19 -9.53 -2.52 3.14
CA ASP A 19 -9.56 -1.71 1.92
C ASP A 19 -9.67 -0.22 2.24
N ASP A 20 -8.70 0.28 3.00
CA ASP A 20 -8.59 1.68 3.40
C ASP A 20 -7.19 1.95 3.99
N LEU A 21 -6.67 3.16 3.77
CA LEU A 21 -5.47 3.67 4.43
C LEU A 21 -5.53 5.19 4.50
N SER A 22 -5.28 5.73 5.70
CA SER A 22 -5.10 7.16 5.91
C SER A 22 -4.05 7.41 6.98
N ARG A 23 -3.47 8.61 6.95
CA ARG A 23 -2.54 9.08 7.97
C ARG A 23 -3.16 9.11 9.36
N GLU A 24 -4.44 9.49 9.46
CA GLU A 24 -5.20 9.42 10.70
C GLU A 24 -5.22 8.00 11.28
N ARG A 25 -5.45 6.97 10.45
CA ARG A 25 -5.51 5.58 10.93
C ARG A 25 -4.16 5.09 11.46
N LEU A 26 -3.07 5.54 10.85
CA LEU A 26 -1.70 5.25 11.29
C LEU A 26 -1.40 5.97 12.61
N SER A 27 -1.64 7.29 12.68
CA SER A 27 -1.28 8.12 13.84
C SER A 27 -2.15 7.89 15.07
N SER A 28 -3.44 7.57 14.88
CA SER A 28 -4.39 7.31 15.98
C SER A 28 -4.26 5.92 16.59
N GLY A 29 -3.47 5.03 15.99
CA GLY A 29 -3.41 3.60 16.35
C GLY A 29 -4.66 2.80 15.95
N SER A 30 -5.57 3.40 15.17
CA SER A 30 -6.78 2.72 14.68
C SER A 30 -6.43 1.49 13.83
N LEU A 31 -5.43 1.60 12.94
CA LEU A 31 -4.98 0.48 12.13
C LEU A 31 -4.39 -0.65 12.98
N GLN A 32 -3.61 -0.33 14.00
CA GLN A 32 -3.06 -1.32 14.94
C GLN A 32 -4.16 -2.09 15.67
N LYS A 33 -5.20 -1.41 16.14
CA LYS A 33 -6.37 -2.07 16.76
C LYS A 33 -7.08 -3.02 15.81
N LEU A 34 -7.16 -2.71 14.52
CA LEU A 34 -7.75 -3.63 13.54
C LEU A 34 -6.92 -4.90 13.35
N ILE A 35 -5.60 -4.79 13.41
CA ILE A 35 -4.69 -5.94 13.39
C ILE A 35 -4.96 -6.81 14.63
N GLU A 36 -4.96 -6.21 15.81
CA GLU A 36 -5.03 -6.91 17.10
C GLU A 36 -6.43 -7.47 17.42
N GLU A 37 -7.50 -6.75 17.08
CA GLU A 37 -8.86 -7.07 17.53
C GLU A 37 -9.76 -7.62 16.41
N LYS A 38 -9.39 -7.41 15.14
CA LYS A 38 -10.20 -7.79 13.96
C LYS A 38 -9.47 -8.70 12.99
N ASN A 39 -8.27 -9.15 13.33
CA ASN A 39 -7.46 -10.09 12.54
C ASN A 39 -7.15 -9.56 11.14
N VAL A 40 -7.00 -8.24 11.01
CA VAL A 40 -6.53 -7.64 9.76
C VAL A 40 -5.07 -7.97 9.58
N VAL A 41 -4.73 -8.53 8.42
CA VAL A 41 -3.38 -9.01 8.10
C VAL A 41 -2.78 -8.35 6.85
N GLY A 42 -3.46 -7.35 6.29
CA GLY A 42 -2.95 -6.57 5.17
C GLY A 42 -3.84 -5.37 4.88
N VAL A 43 -3.36 -4.49 4.01
CA VAL A 43 -4.09 -3.29 3.58
C VAL A 43 -4.01 -3.13 2.06
N THR A 44 -5.11 -2.68 1.46
CA THR A 44 -5.11 -2.19 0.09
C THR A 44 -5.38 -0.70 0.02
N THR A 45 -4.69 -0.04 -0.91
CA THR A 45 -4.98 1.33 -1.31
C THR A 45 -5.44 1.38 -2.77
N ASN A 46 -6.02 2.52 -3.14
CA ASN A 46 -6.32 2.89 -4.51
C ASN A 46 -6.42 4.43 -4.57
N PRO A 47 -6.45 5.05 -5.76
CA PRO A 47 -6.51 6.50 -5.88
C PRO A 47 -7.70 7.16 -5.15
N SER A 48 -8.87 6.49 -5.10
CA SER A 48 -10.04 7.04 -4.42
C SER A 48 -9.92 7.03 -2.89
N ILE A 49 -9.25 6.02 -2.32
CA ILE A 49 -8.94 5.94 -0.89
C ILE A 49 -8.05 7.14 -0.50
N PHE A 50 -6.95 7.36 -1.24
CA PHE A 50 -6.06 8.49 -0.94
C PHE A 50 -6.71 9.84 -1.20
N HIS A 51 -7.52 9.97 -2.25
CA HIS A 51 -8.28 11.20 -2.47
C HIS A 51 -9.18 11.53 -1.28
N ALA A 52 -9.93 10.54 -0.78
CA ALA A 52 -10.78 10.72 0.39
C ALA A 52 -9.95 11.07 1.64
N ALA A 53 -8.86 10.35 1.90
CA ALA A 53 -7.99 10.60 3.05
C ALA A 53 -7.37 12.01 3.03
N ILE A 54 -6.82 12.43 1.89
CA ILE A 54 -6.16 13.73 1.73
C ILE A 54 -7.14 14.90 1.88
N THR A 55 -8.40 14.70 1.48
CA THR A 55 -9.41 15.78 1.48
C THR A 55 -10.33 15.80 2.70
N ALA A 56 -10.30 14.77 3.56
CA ALA A 56 -11.21 14.65 4.71
C ALA A 56 -10.83 15.51 5.92
N GLY A 57 -9.58 15.99 5.99
CA GLY A 57 -9.07 16.67 7.19
C GLY A 57 -7.78 17.46 6.94
N SER A 58 -7.00 17.66 8.01
CA SER A 58 -5.76 18.46 8.00
C SER A 58 -4.48 17.63 8.21
N ASP A 59 -4.59 16.29 8.27
CA ASP A 59 -3.46 15.40 8.55
C ASP A 59 -2.32 15.51 7.52
N TYR A 60 -2.64 16.00 6.32
CA TYR A 60 -1.70 16.15 5.21
C TYR A 60 -1.23 17.60 5.00
N ASP A 61 -1.82 18.59 5.69
CA ASP A 61 -1.56 20.02 5.46
C ASP A 61 -0.07 20.36 5.61
N ALA A 62 0.59 19.79 6.63
CA ALA A 62 2.00 20.04 6.89
C ALA A 62 2.90 19.56 5.75
N VAL A 63 2.67 18.34 5.24
CA VAL A 63 3.45 17.79 4.12
C VAL A 63 3.12 18.53 2.82
N ILE A 64 1.86 18.87 2.58
CA ILE A 64 1.47 19.66 1.40
C ILE A 64 2.17 21.03 1.41
N ALA A 65 2.20 21.71 2.57
CA ALA A 65 2.89 23.00 2.71
C ALA A 65 4.40 22.86 2.52
N GLU A 66 5.02 21.78 3.02
CA GLU A 66 6.44 21.49 2.85
C GLU A 66 6.80 21.25 1.39
N GLU A 67 6.05 20.40 0.68
CA GLU A 67 6.27 20.11 -0.73
C GLU A 67 6.02 21.34 -1.61
N ALA A 68 4.98 22.13 -1.30
CA ALA A 68 4.75 23.41 -1.98
C ALA A 68 5.93 24.39 -1.79
N ALA A 69 6.52 24.44 -0.59
CA ALA A 69 7.71 25.26 -0.32
C ALA A 69 8.96 24.79 -1.08
N LYS A 70 9.05 23.50 -1.41
CA LYS A 70 10.09 22.92 -2.28
C LYS A 70 9.83 23.17 -3.77
N GLY A 71 8.64 23.67 -4.13
CA GLY A 71 8.22 23.86 -5.52
C GLY A 71 7.78 22.57 -6.21
N ALA A 72 7.40 21.55 -5.44
CA ALA A 72 6.92 20.29 -5.99
C ALA A 72 5.59 20.46 -6.76
N THR A 73 5.41 19.64 -7.77
CA THR A 73 4.14 19.50 -8.49
C THR A 73 3.09 18.76 -7.64
N VAL A 74 1.83 18.79 -8.09
CA VAL A 74 0.74 18.05 -7.45
C VAL A 74 1.04 16.55 -7.49
N GLU A 75 1.53 16.05 -8.63
CA GLU A 75 1.89 14.65 -8.83
C GLU A 75 3.00 14.21 -7.89
N GLU A 76 4.07 15.00 -7.75
CA GLU A 76 5.17 14.72 -6.81
C GLU A 76 4.67 14.73 -5.36
N THR A 77 3.80 15.68 -5.00
CA THR A 77 3.25 15.78 -3.64
C THR A 77 2.38 14.57 -3.31
N VAL A 78 1.50 14.15 -4.23
CA VAL A 78 0.67 12.94 -4.05
C VAL A 78 1.55 11.69 -3.99
N PHE A 79 2.55 11.58 -4.85
CA PHE A 79 3.50 10.47 -4.81
C PHE A 79 4.23 10.39 -3.46
N GLU A 80 4.71 11.51 -2.94
CA GLU A 80 5.37 11.58 -1.63
C GLU A 80 4.45 11.14 -0.50
N ILE A 81 3.24 11.71 -0.45
CA ILE A 81 2.25 11.40 0.59
C ILE A 81 1.88 9.92 0.59
N THR A 82 1.50 9.38 -0.58
CA THR A 82 0.97 8.03 -0.69
C THR A 82 2.04 6.97 -0.45
N THR A 83 3.26 7.18 -0.94
CA THR A 83 4.37 6.25 -0.71
C THR A 83 4.85 6.27 0.74
N THR A 84 4.80 7.43 1.42
CA THR A 84 5.12 7.55 2.85
C THR A 84 4.11 6.77 3.70
N ASP A 85 2.81 7.01 3.50
CA ASP A 85 1.76 6.30 4.27
C ASP A 85 1.86 4.77 4.06
N VAL A 86 2.17 4.33 2.83
CA VAL A 86 2.37 2.90 2.53
C VAL A 86 3.62 2.34 3.19
N ALA A 87 4.72 3.10 3.25
CA ALA A 87 5.93 2.68 3.94
C ALA A 87 5.69 2.54 5.46
N ASP A 88 4.98 3.49 6.07
CA ASP A 88 4.62 3.45 7.48
C ASP A 88 3.68 2.27 7.80
N ALA A 89 2.69 2.02 6.93
CA ALA A 89 1.83 0.85 7.04
C ALA A 89 2.63 -0.45 6.89
N CYS A 90 3.59 -0.52 5.97
CA CYS A 90 4.47 -1.68 5.81
C CYS A 90 5.26 -1.96 7.10
N ASP A 91 5.77 -0.93 7.78
CA ASP A 91 6.46 -1.08 9.06
C ASP A 91 5.52 -1.62 10.15
N LEU A 92 4.28 -1.13 10.20
CA LEU A 92 3.27 -1.62 11.13
C LEU A 92 2.93 -3.11 10.89
N PHE A 93 2.89 -3.54 9.62
CA PHE A 93 2.60 -4.93 9.23
C PHE A 93 3.83 -5.84 9.22
N ALA A 94 5.05 -5.33 9.46
CA ALA A 94 6.26 -6.14 9.43
C ALA A 94 6.23 -7.37 10.37
N PRO A 95 5.68 -7.30 11.60
CA PRO A 95 5.53 -8.48 12.46
C PRO A 95 4.59 -9.55 11.86
N VAL A 96 3.52 -9.13 11.19
CA VAL A 96 2.57 -10.04 10.51
C VAL A 96 3.24 -10.69 9.29
N ALA A 97 4.01 -9.93 8.53
CA ALA A 97 4.80 -10.45 7.41
C ALA A 97 5.82 -11.48 7.90
N ALA A 98 6.52 -11.21 9.00
CA ALA A 98 7.48 -12.14 9.58
C ALA A 98 6.80 -13.43 10.08
N ALA A 99 5.69 -13.32 10.81
CA ALA A 99 4.96 -14.46 11.37
C ALA A 99 4.33 -15.37 10.31
N SER A 100 3.97 -14.80 9.15
CA SER A 100 3.35 -15.53 8.03
C SER A 100 4.33 -15.95 6.94
N ASN A 101 5.64 -15.79 7.16
CA ASN A 101 6.68 -15.99 6.14
C ASN A 101 6.41 -15.22 4.84
N GLY A 102 5.86 -14.01 4.97
CA GLY A 102 5.50 -13.12 3.88
C GLY A 102 4.25 -13.53 3.12
N VAL A 103 3.44 -14.48 3.60
CA VAL A 103 2.12 -14.73 2.98
C VAL A 103 1.20 -13.53 3.21
N ASP A 104 1.17 -13.03 4.45
CA ASP A 104 0.41 -11.86 4.88
C ASP A 104 1.35 -10.70 5.26
N GLY A 105 0.81 -9.69 5.94
CA GLY A 105 1.50 -8.46 6.33
C GLY A 105 1.78 -7.56 5.13
N ARG A 106 0.96 -7.64 4.08
CA ARG A 106 1.17 -6.95 2.81
C ARG A 106 0.41 -5.63 2.78
N VAL A 107 1.02 -4.61 2.17
CA VAL A 107 0.39 -3.32 1.91
C VAL A 107 0.48 -3.02 0.43
N SER A 108 -0.64 -2.73 -0.22
CA SER A 108 -0.66 -2.45 -1.66
C SER A 108 -0.74 -0.97 -2.00
N ILE A 109 0.01 -0.57 -3.03
CA ILE A 109 -0.05 0.75 -3.68
C ILE A 109 -0.28 0.57 -5.17
N GLU A 110 -1.17 1.37 -5.75
CA GLU A 110 -1.55 1.27 -7.16
C GLU A 110 -0.71 2.19 -8.05
N VAL A 111 -0.35 1.70 -9.24
CA VAL A 111 0.18 2.56 -10.31
C VAL A 111 -0.88 3.56 -10.78
N ASP A 112 -0.45 4.61 -11.48
CA ASP A 112 -1.39 5.55 -12.10
C ASP A 112 -2.34 4.83 -13.08
N PRO A 113 -3.67 4.90 -12.89
CA PRO A 113 -4.64 4.27 -13.80
C PRO A 113 -4.52 4.73 -15.25
N ARG A 114 -3.96 5.92 -15.52
CA ARG A 114 -3.71 6.43 -16.88
C ARG A 114 -2.68 5.59 -17.63
N LEU A 115 -1.83 4.85 -16.93
CA LEU A 115 -0.82 3.96 -17.50
C LEU A 115 -1.35 2.55 -17.79
N ALA A 116 -2.63 2.26 -17.53
CA ALA A 116 -3.19 0.91 -17.70
C ALA A 116 -3.05 0.34 -19.11
N TRP A 117 -2.79 1.16 -20.13
CA TRP A 117 -2.60 0.74 -21.52
C TRP A 117 -1.17 0.98 -22.03
N ASP A 118 -0.24 1.34 -21.13
CA ASP A 118 1.16 1.59 -21.40
C ASP A 118 2.02 0.62 -20.59
N THR A 119 2.50 -0.44 -21.25
CA THR A 119 3.35 -1.47 -20.64
C THR A 119 4.63 -0.89 -20.06
N GLU A 120 5.32 -0.04 -20.82
CA GLU A 120 6.62 0.49 -20.42
C GLU A 120 6.46 1.49 -19.28
N GLY A 121 5.45 2.38 -19.38
CA GLY A 121 5.08 3.32 -18.33
C GLY A 121 4.68 2.61 -17.04
N THR A 122 3.84 1.58 -17.11
CA THR A 122 3.44 0.77 -15.95
C THR A 122 4.65 0.12 -15.27
N ILE A 123 5.57 -0.48 -16.04
CA ILE A 123 6.78 -1.11 -15.49
C ILE A 123 7.70 -0.07 -14.84
N ALA A 124 7.87 1.10 -15.47
CA ALA A 124 8.71 2.17 -14.95
C ALA A 124 8.14 2.70 -13.62
N GLU A 125 6.84 2.99 -13.57
CA GLU A 125 6.19 3.54 -12.39
C GLU A 125 6.16 2.53 -11.25
N ALA A 126 5.87 1.27 -11.54
CA ALA A 126 5.86 0.24 -10.51
C ALA A 126 7.25 0.00 -9.89
N LYS A 127 8.33 0.10 -10.68
CA LYS A 127 9.70 0.11 -10.14
C LYS A 127 9.99 1.35 -9.31
N HIS A 128 9.47 2.51 -9.73
CA HIS A 128 9.63 3.77 -9.01
C HIS A 128 8.95 3.72 -7.64
N LEU A 129 7.68 3.29 -7.58
CA LEU A 129 6.93 3.06 -6.35
C LEU A 129 7.63 2.06 -5.44
N TYR A 130 8.05 0.91 -5.96
CA TYR A 130 8.73 -0.10 -5.16
C TYR A 130 10.02 0.45 -4.54
N LYS A 131 10.82 1.18 -5.33
CA LYS A 131 12.06 1.82 -4.86
C LYS A 131 11.78 2.91 -3.82
N LYS A 132 10.74 3.71 -4.00
CA LYS A 132 10.39 4.80 -3.08
C LYS A 132 9.88 4.26 -1.74
N VAL A 133 8.98 3.28 -1.77
CA VAL A 133 8.45 2.64 -0.55
C VAL A 133 9.56 1.90 0.18
N ASN A 134 10.39 1.13 -0.55
CA ASN A 134 11.57 0.45 -0.01
C ASN A 134 11.26 -0.48 1.20
N LYS A 135 10.20 -1.30 1.06
CA LYS A 135 9.79 -2.30 2.05
C LYS A 135 9.52 -3.64 1.38
N ASP A 136 10.00 -4.73 1.95
CA ASP A 136 9.87 -6.07 1.35
C ASP A 136 8.42 -6.58 1.29
N ASN A 137 7.55 -6.02 2.14
CA ASN A 137 6.14 -6.36 2.22
C ASN A 137 5.20 -5.46 1.39
N VAL A 138 5.74 -4.53 0.59
CA VAL A 138 4.92 -3.76 -0.37
C VAL A 138 4.49 -4.61 -1.56
N HIS A 139 3.24 -4.45 -1.99
CA HIS A 139 2.73 -4.95 -3.25
C HIS A 139 2.40 -3.79 -4.19
N ILE A 140 2.90 -3.85 -5.42
CA ILE A 140 2.48 -2.91 -6.46
C ILE A 140 1.26 -3.48 -7.16
N LYS A 141 0.13 -2.78 -7.05
CA LYS A 141 -1.12 -3.12 -7.71
C LYS A 141 -1.08 -2.59 -9.14
N ILE A 142 -1.22 -3.51 -10.07
CA ILE A 142 -1.18 -3.28 -11.51
C ILE A 142 -2.56 -3.64 -12.08
N PRO A 143 -3.19 -2.79 -12.90
CA PRO A 143 -4.43 -3.14 -13.59
C PRO A 143 -4.30 -4.42 -14.40
N ALA A 144 -5.32 -5.28 -14.39
CA ALA A 144 -5.31 -6.55 -15.13
C ALA A 144 -5.68 -6.37 -16.62
N THR A 145 -5.11 -5.36 -17.29
CA THR A 145 -5.19 -5.21 -18.75
C THR A 145 -4.10 -6.05 -19.42
N LEU A 146 -4.23 -6.29 -20.72
CA LEU A 146 -3.23 -7.06 -21.47
C LEU A 146 -1.89 -6.32 -21.51
N GLU A 147 -1.94 -5.00 -21.60
CA GLU A 147 -0.80 -4.11 -21.73
C GLU A 147 -0.10 -3.87 -20.39
N ALA A 148 -0.84 -3.78 -19.27
CA ALA A 148 -0.22 -3.60 -17.95
C ALA A 148 0.35 -4.93 -17.39
N SER A 149 -0.09 -6.07 -17.91
CA SER A 149 0.50 -7.37 -17.57
C SER A 149 1.79 -7.59 -18.38
N PRO A 150 2.94 -7.91 -17.76
CA PRO A 150 4.10 -8.31 -18.55
C PRO A 150 3.72 -9.56 -19.37
N PRO A 151 4.17 -9.66 -20.64
CA PRO A 151 3.94 -10.85 -21.43
C PRO A 151 4.44 -12.07 -20.62
N SER A 152 3.68 -13.16 -20.66
CA SER A 152 3.74 -14.38 -19.82
C SER A 152 5.12 -15.09 -19.65
N ARG A 153 6.21 -14.48 -20.14
CA ARG A 153 7.59 -14.95 -20.07
C ARG A 153 8.55 -14.03 -19.32
N GLN A 154 8.13 -12.84 -18.89
CA GLN A 154 8.99 -11.99 -18.08
C GLN A 154 8.47 -11.97 -16.63
N PRO A 155 9.15 -12.64 -15.69
CA PRO A 155 8.79 -12.51 -14.29
C PRO A 155 8.92 -11.03 -13.90
N TRP A 156 7.94 -10.52 -13.14
CA TRP A 156 8.08 -9.22 -12.51
C TRP A 156 9.41 -9.21 -11.77
N PRO A 157 10.28 -8.21 -11.97
CA PRO A 157 11.56 -8.17 -11.27
C PRO A 157 11.24 -8.11 -9.78
N ARG A 158 11.45 -9.23 -9.09
CA ARG A 158 11.66 -9.21 -7.64
C ARG A 158 12.88 -8.33 -7.50
N ALA A 159 12.77 -7.20 -6.80
CA ALA A 159 13.96 -6.47 -6.42
C ALA A 159 14.87 -7.48 -5.72
N SER A 160 16.01 -7.75 -6.32
CA SER A 160 17.03 -8.57 -5.71
C SER A 160 17.45 -7.83 -4.45
N ALA A 161 16.92 -8.24 -3.30
CA ALA A 161 17.51 -7.94 -2.01
C ALA A 161 18.96 -8.41 -2.12
N SER A 162 19.87 -7.46 -2.30
CA SER A 162 21.29 -7.74 -2.33
C SER A 162 21.66 -8.03 -0.88
N THR A 163 21.87 -9.31 -0.57
CA THR A 163 22.63 -9.76 0.60
C THR A 163 24.05 -9.21 0.58
#